data_AF-R4VXH3-F1
#
_entry.id   AF-R4VXH3-F1
#
_cell.length_a   1.000
_cell.length_b   1.000
_cell.length_c   1.000
_cell.angle_alpha   90.00
_cell.angle_beta   90.00
_cell.angle_gamma   90.00
#
_symmetry.space_group_name_H-M   'P 1'
#
loop_
_entity.id
_entity.type
_entity.pdbx_description
1 polymer ?
#
loop_
_entity_poly.entity_id
_entity_poly.type
_entity_poly.pdbx_seq_one_letter_code
_entity_poly.pdbx_strand_id
1 'polypeptide(L)'
;MVELTGVALILGGGVLLAFGAALSVYGVALLGAVLGGGAGYLVAPTIGGAIGLSGAVASLAAVAIGVVAGVLIAYTVLSMVVAIAGFAVGSLLGVYIVSDLAGVSGMLPKAGVALGTGILLAFLAMFLTKTALIGITAFLGASFASTQLTVGSFETAASDLTVDPLVVSLENPIFLGLFALGVLTQFGLFKLGWVGKIAGALPGASVIRDRGEQEPAS
;
A
#
# COMPACT_ATOMS: atom_id res chain seq x y z
N MET A 1 5.66 -29.43 8.21
CA MET A 1 4.72 -28.82 9.18
C MET A 1 4.61 -27.37 8.78
N VAL A 2 3.42 -26.84 8.49
CA VAL A 2 3.32 -25.41 8.13
C VAL A 2 3.56 -24.63 9.42
N GLU A 3 4.72 -23.99 9.51
CA GLU A 3 5.02 -23.12 10.65
C GLU A 3 4.00 -21.99 10.70
N LEU A 4 3.60 -21.61 11.90
CA LEU A 4 2.59 -20.57 12.15
C LEU A 4 2.93 -19.28 11.39
N THR A 5 4.21 -18.97 11.26
CA THR A 5 4.77 -17.83 10.52
C THR A 5 4.46 -17.89 9.02
N GLY A 6 4.52 -19.08 8.41
CA GLY A 6 4.16 -19.26 6.99
C GLY A 6 2.68 -19.01 6.74
N VAL A 7 1.81 -19.49 7.64
CA VAL A 7 0.37 -19.21 7.58
C VAL A 7 0.12 -17.71 7.74
N ALA A 8 0.78 -17.06 8.70
CA ALA A 8 0.66 -15.63 8.94
C ALA A 8 1.09 -14.79 7.73
N LEU A 9 2.18 -15.17 7.05
CA LEU A 9 2.62 -14.52 5.81
C LEU A 9 1.60 -14.64 4.70
N ILE A 10 1.04 -15.84 4.48
CA ILE A 10 0.01 -16.05 3.44
C ILE A 10 -1.23 -15.23 3.74
N LEU A 11 -1.71 -15.26 4.99
CA LEU A 11 -2.90 -14.49 5.41
C LEU A 11 -2.63 -12.98 5.34
N GLY A 12 -1.48 -12.53 5.83
CA GLY A 12 -1.04 -11.14 5.72
C GLY A 12 -0.92 -10.69 4.27
N GLY A 13 -0.40 -11.56 3.40
CA GLY A 13 -0.37 -11.38 1.95
C GLY A 13 -1.75 -11.20 1.35
N GLY A 14 -2.71 -12.04 1.74
CA GLY A 14 -4.12 -11.91 1.33
C GLY A 14 -4.75 -10.59 1.76
N VAL A 15 -4.52 -10.15 3.00
CA VAL A 15 -4.98 -8.84 3.50
C VAL A 15 -4.33 -7.70 2.72
N LEU A 16 -3.01 -7.77 2.48
CA LEU A 16 -2.27 -6.76 1.75
C LEU A 16 -2.74 -6.67 0.29
N LEU A 17 -3.03 -7.81 -0.32
CA LEU A 17 -3.55 -7.93 -1.68
C LEU A 17 -4.93 -7.30 -1.83
N ALA A 18 -5.82 -7.47 -0.85
CA ALA A 18 -7.18 -6.95 -0.90
C ALA A 18 -7.31 -5.49 -0.41
N PHE A 19 -6.56 -5.11 0.62
CA PHE A 19 -6.78 -3.86 1.37
C PHE A 19 -5.52 -3.02 1.57
N GLY A 20 -4.36 -3.46 1.09
CA GLY A 20 -3.07 -2.86 1.46
C GLY A 20 -3.00 -1.36 1.24
N ALA A 21 -3.39 -0.86 0.07
CA ALA A 21 -3.33 0.58 -0.19
C ALA A 21 -4.29 1.39 0.69
N ALA A 22 -5.50 0.88 0.92
CA ALA A 22 -6.46 1.53 1.82
C ALA A 22 -5.93 1.53 3.27
N LEU A 23 -5.44 0.39 3.74
CA LEU A 23 -4.90 0.24 5.09
C LEU A 23 -3.72 1.18 5.33
N SER A 24 -2.82 1.32 4.35
CA SER A 24 -1.69 2.25 4.43
C SER A 24 -2.13 3.70 4.46
N VAL A 25 -3.05 4.15 3.58
CA VAL A 25 -3.48 5.55 3.56
C VAL A 25 -4.27 5.91 4.82
N TYR A 26 -5.26 5.10 5.20
CA TYR A 26 -6.09 5.39 6.36
C TYR A 26 -5.34 5.16 7.67
N GLY A 27 -4.48 4.14 7.74
CA GLY A 27 -3.65 3.87 8.90
C GLY A 27 -2.67 5.01 9.18
N VAL A 28 -1.99 5.51 8.14
CA VAL A 28 -1.07 6.65 8.30
C VAL A 28 -1.83 7.93 8.61
N ALA A 29 -2.97 8.19 7.98
CA ALA A 29 -3.80 9.34 8.31
C ALA A 29 -4.29 9.29 9.76
N LEU A 30 -4.74 8.13 10.25
CA LEU A 30 -5.16 7.94 11.64
C LEU A 30 -3.99 8.20 12.60
N LEU A 31 -2.81 7.63 12.33
CA LEU A 31 -1.61 7.90 13.13
C LEU A 31 -1.27 9.38 13.15
N GLY A 32 -1.29 10.04 11.99
CA GLY A 32 -1.08 11.47 11.86
C GLY A 32 -2.09 12.28 12.67
N ALA A 33 -3.36 11.92 12.62
CA ALA A 33 -4.42 12.56 13.39
C ALA A 33 -4.22 12.40 14.90
N VAL A 34 -3.90 11.20 15.37
CA VAL A 34 -3.68 10.91 16.79
C VAL A 34 -2.45 11.65 17.32
N LEU A 35 -1.32 11.55 16.61
CA LEU A 35 -0.07 12.20 17.03
C LEU A 35 -0.18 13.73 16.92
N GLY A 36 -0.75 14.23 15.83
CA GLY A 36 -0.95 15.65 15.59
C GLY A 36 -1.96 16.28 16.56
N GLY A 37 -3.08 15.61 16.81
CA GLY A 37 -4.06 16.04 17.81
C GLY A 37 -3.49 16.02 19.22
N GLY A 38 -2.72 14.98 19.56
CA GLY A 38 -1.98 14.90 20.82
C GLY A 38 -0.98 16.06 20.98
N ALA A 39 -0.19 16.35 19.95
CA ALA A 39 0.72 17.49 19.95
C ALA A 39 -0.05 18.83 20.10
N GLY A 40 -1.12 19.01 19.33
CA GLY A 40 -1.98 20.21 19.40
C GLY A 40 -2.56 20.44 20.79
N TYR A 41 -2.97 19.37 21.49
CA TYR A 41 -3.41 19.45 22.88
C TYR A 41 -2.31 19.95 23.82
N LEU A 42 -1.07 19.46 23.66
CA LEU A 42 0.06 19.83 24.53
C LEU A 42 0.46 21.31 24.39
N VAL A 43 0.39 21.89 23.19
CA VAL A 43 0.71 23.31 22.96
C VAL A 43 -0.48 24.26 23.13
N ALA A 44 -1.70 23.74 23.29
CA ALA A 44 -2.91 24.56 23.41
C ALA A 44 -2.86 25.64 24.52
N PRO A 45 -2.36 25.36 25.74
CA PRO A 45 -2.31 26.37 26.81
C PRO A 45 -1.36 27.52 26.46
N THR A 46 -0.23 27.22 25.81
CA THR A 46 0.78 28.20 25.42
C THR A 46 0.26 29.12 24.32
N ILE A 47 -0.41 28.57 23.31
CA ILE A 47 -0.97 29.34 22.19
C ILE A 47 -2.20 30.13 22.64
N GLY A 48 -3.12 29.50 23.38
CA GLY A 48 -4.33 30.14 23.91
C GLY A 48 -4.02 31.34 24.79
N GLY A 49 -3.02 31.22 25.66
CA GLY A 49 -2.54 32.32 26.51
C GLY A 49 -1.99 33.52 25.72
N ALA A 50 -1.38 33.29 24.55
CA ALA A 50 -0.82 34.36 23.71
C ALA A 50 -1.88 35.14 22.92
N ILE A 51 -3.01 34.51 22.57
CA ILE A 51 -4.08 35.10 21.75
C ILE A 51 -5.34 35.46 22.55
N GLY A 52 -5.28 35.35 23.88
CA GLY A 52 -6.42 35.67 24.77
C GLY A 52 -7.57 34.67 24.72
N LEU A 53 -7.39 33.51 24.08
CA LEU A 53 -8.36 32.42 24.06
C LEU A 53 -8.14 31.53 25.27
N SER A 54 -9.15 31.41 26.13
CA SER A 54 -9.06 30.61 27.34
C SER A 54 -9.92 29.34 27.28
N GLY A 55 -9.51 28.34 28.05
CA GLY A 55 -10.28 27.14 28.32
C GLY A 55 -10.50 26.22 27.11
N ALA A 56 -11.68 25.62 27.05
CA ALA A 56 -12.01 24.53 26.12
C ALA A 56 -11.97 24.93 24.64
N VAL A 57 -12.15 26.22 24.31
CA VAL A 57 -12.12 26.68 22.91
C VAL A 57 -10.71 26.68 22.35
N ALA A 58 -9.71 27.08 23.16
CA ALA A 58 -8.31 27.08 22.76
C ALA A 58 -7.78 25.65 22.52
N SER A 59 -8.15 24.71 23.40
CA SER A 59 -7.78 23.29 23.24
C SER A 59 -8.45 22.67 22.02
N LEU A 60 -9.73 22.94 21.79
CA LEU A 60 -10.45 22.39 20.64
C LEU A 60 -9.84 22.90 19.31
N ALA A 61 -9.54 24.20 19.22
CA ALA A 61 -8.91 24.78 18.05
C ALA A 61 -7.50 24.22 17.80
N ALA A 62 -6.67 24.14 18.84
CA ALA A 62 -5.30 23.64 18.73
C ALA A 62 -5.25 22.14 18.37
N VAL A 63 -6.15 21.33 18.94
CA VAL A 63 -6.30 19.91 18.57
C VAL A 63 -6.75 19.77 17.12
N ALA A 64 -7.75 20.53 16.68
CA ALA A 64 -8.23 20.47 15.30
C ALA A 64 -7.12 20.82 14.29
N ILE A 65 -6.36 21.89 14.56
CA ILE A 65 -5.20 22.28 13.73
C ILE A 65 -4.13 21.19 13.79
N GLY A 66 -3.83 20.66 14.97
CA GLY A 66 -2.88 19.59 15.18
C GLY A 66 -3.22 18.33 14.39
N VAL A 67 -4.50 17.91 14.38
CA VAL A 67 -4.98 16.77 13.58
C VAL A 67 -4.73 17.01 12.10
N VAL A 68 -5.12 18.18 11.57
CA VAL A 68 -4.94 18.50 10.15
C VAL A 68 -3.45 18.52 9.79
N ALA A 69 -2.62 19.21 10.58
CA ALA A 69 -1.18 19.28 10.35
C ALA A 69 -0.52 17.90 10.45
N GLY A 70 -0.91 17.09 11.45
CA GLY A 70 -0.40 15.74 11.65
C GLY A 70 -0.74 14.81 10.50
N VAL A 71 -1.97 14.85 9.98
CA VAL A 71 -2.39 14.09 8.79
C VAL A 71 -1.57 14.50 7.57
N LEU A 72 -1.39 15.80 7.34
CA LEU A 72 -0.62 16.32 6.21
C LEU A 72 0.84 15.86 6.29
N ILE A 73 1.48 16.01 7.45
CA ILE A 73 2.86 15.57 7.67
C ILE A 73 2.96 14.06 7.48
N ALA A 74 2.08 13.27 8.08
CA ALA A 74 2.08 11.82 7.95
C ALA A 74 1.93 11.39 6.48
N TYR A 75 1.11 12.08 5.70
CA TYR A 75 0.97 11.83 4.26
C TYR A 75 2.25 12.15 3.47
N THR A 76 2.98 13.22 3.82
CA THR A 76 4.28 13.50 3.18
C THR A 76 5.31 12.41 3.47
N VAL A 77 5.34 11.89 4.70
CA VAL A 77 6.21 10.76 5.07
C VAL A 77 5.82 9.51 4.30
N LEU A 78 4.51 9.21 4.18
CA LEU A 78 4.04 8.09 3.36
C LEU A 78 4.52 8.21 1.91
N SER A 79 4.48 9.40 1.33
CA SER A 79 4.99 9.64 -0.03
C SER A 79 6.48 9.33 -0.17
N MET A 80 7.30 9.67 0.84
CA MET A 80 8.73 9.32 0.86
C MET A 80 8.96 7.81 1.02
N VAL A 81 8.20 7.15 1.89
CA VAL A 81 8.26 5.69 2.09
C VAL A 81 7.94 4.96 0.78
N VAL A 82 6.90 5.41 0.07
CA VAL A 82 6.50 4.85 -1.22
C VAL A 82 7.57 5.11 -2.30
N ALA A 83 8.26 6.25 -2.26
CA ALA A 83 9.38 6.52 -3.15
C ALA A 83 10.58 5.57 -2.90
N ILE A 84 10.89 5.26 -1.63
CA ILE A 84 11.94 4.28 -1.29
C ILE A 84 11.58 2.89 -1.83
N ALA A 85 10.34 2.46 -1.65
CA ALA A 85 9.87 1.20 -2.23
C ALA A 85 9.93 1.22 -3.77
N GLY A 86 9.53 2.33 -4.41
CA GLY A 86 9.66 2.54 -5.85
C GLY A 86 11.10 2.47 -6.33
N PHE A 87 12.05 3.03 -5.57
CA PHE A 87 13.48 2.92 -5.83
C PHE A 87 13.95 1.46 -5.81
N ALA A 88 13.60 0.72 -4.76
CA ALA A 88 14.00 -0.68 -4.62
C ALA A 88 13.47 -1.54 -5.77
N VAL A 89 12.17 -1.43 -6.06
CA VAL A 89 11.54 -2.14 -7.18
C VAL A 89 12.16 -1.73 -8.51
N GLY A 90 12.33 -0.43 -8.74
CA GLY A 90 12.90 0.06 -9.99
C GLY A 90 14.35 -0.32 -10.21
N SER A 91 15.13 -0.42 -9.15
CA SER A 91 16.52 -0.89 -9.22
C SER A 91 16.57 -2.35 -9.66
N LEU A 92 15.73 -3.22 -9.09
CA LEU A 92 15.63 -4.63 -9.47
C LEU A 92 15.18 -4.79 -10.93
N LEU A 93 14.12 -4.08 -11.35
CA LEU A 93 13.67 -4.09 -12.75
C LEU A 93 14.78 -3.59 -13.69
N GLY A 94 15.59 -2.64 -13.25
CA GLY A 94 16.77 -2.17 -13.96
C GLY A 94 17.77 -3.29 -14.26
N VAL A 95 18.08 -4.10 -13.25
CA VAL A 95 19.08 -5.18 -13.33
C VAL A 95 18.59 -6.39 -14.13
N TYR A 96 17.30 -6.75 -14.03
CA TYR A 96 16.80 -8.01 -14.59
C TYR A 96 16.01 -7.85 -15.89
N ILE A 97 15.49 -6.66 -16.18
CA ILE A 97 14.66 -6.43 -17.37
C ILE A 97 15.34 -5.40 -18.27
N VAL A 98 15.61 -4.21 -17.74
CA VAL A 98 16.08 -3.10 -18.56
C VAL A 98 17.49 -3.33 -19.08
N SER A 99 18.41 -3.90 -18.29
CA SER A 99 19.76 -4.20 -18.77
C SER A 99 19.77 -5.18 -19.93
N ASP A 100 18.89 -6.17 -19.90
CA ASP A 100 18.84 -7.23 -20.89
C ASP A 100 18.24 -6.71 -22.20
N LEU A 101 17.19 -5.89 -22.11
CA LEU A 101 16.61 -5.15 -23.25
C LEU A 101 17.60 -4.15 -23.86
N ALA A 102 18.41 -3.49 -23.03
CA ALA A 102 19.41 -2.52 -23.48
C ALA A 102 20.72 -3.16 -23.95
N GLY A 103 20.87 -4.50 -23.86
CA GLY A 103 22.08 -5.21 -24.25
C GLY A 103 23.31 -4.86 -23.38
N VAL A 104 23.09 -4.41 -22.15
CA VAL A 104 24.14 -3.93 -21.25
C VAL A 104 24.76 -5.11 -20.49
N SER A 105 26.04 -5.37 -20.76
CA SER A 105 26.82 -6.39 -20.08
C SER A 105 27.89 -5.78 -19.17
N GLY A 106 28.15 -6.45 -18.03
CA GLY A 106 29.12 -6.00 -17.01
C GLY A 106 28.48 -5.36 -15.78
N MET A 107 29.17 -5.46 -14.64
CA MET A 107 28.63 -5.07 -13.32
C MET A 107 28.45 -3.55 -13.17
N LEU A 108 29.44 -2.75 -13.60
CA LEU A 108 29.38 -1.28 -13.50
C LEU A 108 28.22 -0.68 -14.32
N PRO A 109 28.06 -1.05 -15.61
CA PRO A 109 26.94 -0.56 -16.41
C PRO A 109 25.58 -1.02 -15.88
N LYS A 110 25.45 -2.27 -15.42
CA LYS A 110 24.21 -2.76 -14.79
C LYS A 110 23.84 -1.99 -13.52
N ALA A 111 24.82 -1.64 -12.68
CA ALA A 111 24.60 -0.79 -11.51
C ALA A 111 24.11 0.61 -11.91
N GLY A 112 24.67 1.18 -12.98
CA GLY A 112 24.21 2.46 -13.54
C GLY A 112 22.75 2.41 -14.01
N VAL A 113 22.37 1.34 -14.74
CA VAL A 113 20.98 1.12 -15.16
C VAL A 113 20.06 0.98 -13.95
N ALA A 114 20.43 0.16 -12.97
CA ALA A 114 19.69 -0.04 -11.73
C ALA A 114 19.43 1.27 -10.99
N LEU A 115 20.47 2.09 -10.81
CA LEU A 115 20.34 3.40 -10.17
C LEU A 115 19.43 4.33 -10.97
N GLY A 116 19.59 4.38 -12.29
CA GLY A 116 18.77 5.23 -13.16
C GLY A 116 17.29 4.86 -13.12
N THR A 117 16.97 3.56 -13.25
CA THR A 117 15.59 3.06 -13.21
C THR A 117 15.00 3.15 -11.82
N GLY A 118 15.80 2.90 -10.78
CA GLY A 118 15.41 3.09 -9.38
C GLY A 118 15.02 4.54 -9.11
N ILE A 119 15.86 5.51 -9.47
CA ILE A 119 15.56 6.93 -9.29
C ILE A 119 14.29 7.33 -10.05
N LEU A 120 14.16 6.91 -11.31
CA LEU A 120 12.99 7.22 -12.13
C LEU A 120 11.70 6.69 -11.48
N LEU A 121 11.69 5.44 -11.04
CA LEU A 121 10.53 4.84 -10.40
C LEU A 121 10.28 5.39 -9.00
N ALA A 122 11.30 5.82 -8.27
CA ALA A 122 11.13 6.52 -6.99
C ALA A 122 10.38 7.85 -7.19
N PHE A 123 10.79 8.65 -8.17
CA PHE A 123 10.09 9.88 -8.53
C PHE A 123 8.66 9.59 -8.98
N LEU A 124 8.48 8.61 -9.87
CA LEU A 124 7.14 8.24 -10.34
C LEU A 124 6.26 7.78 -9.19
N ALA A 125 6.79 6.99 -8.26
CA ALA A 125 6.08 6.53 -7.07
C ALA A 125 5.74 7.67 -6.12
N MET A 126 6.60 8.69 -5.99
CA MET A 126 6.34 9.89 -5.19
C MET A 126 5.19 10.73 -5.77
N PHE A 127 5.12 10.89 -7.09
CA PHE A 127 4.05 11.65 -7.73
C PHE A 127 2.74 10.86 -7.84
N LEU A 128 2.83 9.54 -8.01
CA LEU A 128 1.69 8.64 -8.13
C LEU A 128 1.50 7.78 -6.87
N THR A 129 1.71 8.34 -5.68
CA THR A 129 1.72 7.61 -4.39
C THR A 129 0.55 6.65 -4.26
N LYS A 130 -0.67 7.06 -4.60
CA LYS A 130 -1.85 6.20 -4.51
C LYS A 130 -1.75 4.98 -5.45
N THR A 131 -1.33 5.19 -6.69
CA THR A 131 -1.20 4.12 -7.69
C THR A 131 -0.02 3.22 -7.39
N ALA A 132 1.13 3.80 -7.03
CA ALA A 132 2.33 3.06 -6.67
C ALA A 132 2.08 2.18 -5.45
N LEU A 133 1.38 2.71 -4.45
CA LEU A 133 0.99 1.96 -3.26
C LEU A 133 0.12 0.75 -3.61
N ILE A 134 -0.87 0.89 -4.49
CA ILE A 134 -1.69 -0.24 -4.98
C ILE A 134 -0.80 -1.28 -5.67
N GLY A 135 0.12 -0.85 -6.54
CA GLY A 135 1.02 -1.76 -7.22
C GLY A 135 1.92 -2.53 -6.25
N ILE A 136 2.54 -1.83 -5.30
CA ILE A 136 3.46 -2.41 -4.31
C ILE A 136 2.72 -3.39 -3.39
N THR A 137 1.56 -3.01 -2.86
CA THR A 137 0.79 -3.87 -1.94
C THR A 137 0.18 -5.07 -2.65
N ALA A 138 -0.29 -4.91 -3.89
CA ALA A 138 -0.76 -6.02 -4.70
C ALA A 138 0.38 -6.98 -5.04
N PHE A 139 1.56 -6.45 -5.39
CA PHE A 139 2.75 -7.25 -5.67
C PHE A 139 3.17 -8.06 -4.45
N LEU A 140 3.44 -7.39 -3.33
CA LEU A 140 3.86 -8.06 -2.08
C LEU A 140 2.79 -9.03 -1.59
N GLY A 141 1.53 -8.64 -1.66
CA GLY A 141 0.40 -9.48 -1.28
C GLY A 141 0.34 -10.75 -2.12
N ALA A 142 0.52 -10.63 -3.44
CA ALA A 142 0.56 -11.76 -4.35
C ALA A 142 1.79 -12.63 -4.10
N SER A 143 2.98 -12.06 -3.86
CA SER A 143 4.21 -12.81 -3.58
C SER A 143 4.09 -13.67 -2.33
N PHE A 144 3.49 -13.15 -1.26
CA PHE A 144 3.24 -13.92 -0.03
C PHE A 144 2.10 -14.93 -0.20
N ALA A 145 1.00 -14.53 -0.85
CA ALA A 145 -0.14 -15.42 -1.06
C ALA A 145 0.17 -16.58 -2.03
N SER A 146 1.05 -16.37 -3.01
CA SER A 146 1.54 -17.40 -3.92
C SER A 146 2.76 -18.16 -3.38
N THR A 147 3.11 -17.95 -2.10
CA THR A 147 4.25 -18.60 -1.42
C THR A 147 5.58 -18.46 -2.16
N GLN A 148 5.77 -17.38 -2.92
CA GLN A 148 7.05 -17.11 -3.59
C GLN A 148 8.05 -16.46 -2.64
N LEU A 149 7.57 -15.64 -1.70
CA LEU A 149 8.37 -15.13 -0.59
C LEU A 149 7.98 -15.88 0.69
N THR A 150 8.94 -16.59 1.27
CA THR A 150 8.75 -17.41 2.48
C THR A 150 9.80 -17.04 3.53
N VAL A 151 9.61 -17.47 4.78
CA VAL A 151 10.63 -17.26 5.83
C VAL A 151 11.97 -17.87 5.41
N GLY A 152 11.95 -19.08 4.86
CA GLY A 152 13.14 -19.76 4.37
C GLY A 152 13.88 -18.97 3.28
N SER A 153 13.18 -18.30 2.35
CA SER A 153 13.85 -17.46 1.36
C SER A 153 14.58 -16.27 1.98
N PHE A 154 14.04 -15.67 3.05
CA PHE A 154 14.74 -14.61 3.77
C PHE A 154 15.93 -15.12 4.57
N GLU A 155 15.82 -16.29 5.20
CA GLU A 155 16.92 -16.93 5.92
C GLU A 155 18.07 -17.31 4.99
N THR A 156 17.76 -17.86 3.81
CA THR A 156 18.75 -18.15 2.77
C THR A 156 19.39 -16.87 2.26
N ALA A 157 18.60 -15.84 1.94
CA ALA A 157 19.12 -14.55 1.47
C ALA A 157 20.07 -13.90 2.51
N ALA A 158 19.73 -14.01 3.79
CA ALA A 158 20.56 -13.49 4.88
C ALA A 158 21.85 -14.30 5.08
N SER A 159 21.76 -15.63 4.96
CA SER A 159 22.91 -16.53 5.18
C SER A 159 23.91 -16.47 4.02
N ASP A 160 23.42 -16.45 2.79
CA ASP A 160 24.24 -16.51 1.57
C ASP A 160 24.54 -15.11 1.00
N LEU A 161 24.03 -14.05 1.64
CA LEU A 161 24.19 -12.65 1.22
C LEU A 161 23.85 -12.42 -0.26
N THR A 162 22.75 -13.03 -0.72
CA THR A 162 22.26 -12.92 -2.10
C THR A 162 20.77 -12.56 -2.12
N VAL A 163 20.35 -11.88 -3.19
CA VAL A 163 18.96 -11.48 -3.41
C VAL A 163 18.16 -12.48 -4.24
N ASP A 164 18.82 -13.47 -4.86
CA ASP A 164 18.17 -14.43 -5.74
C ASP A 164 16.97 -15.16 -5.10
N PRO A 165 17.01 -15.60 -3.82
CA PRO A 165 15.86 -16.22 -3.17
C PRO A 165 14.66 -15.28 -3.00
N LEU A 166 14.87 -13.96 -3.09
CA LEU A 166 13.84 -12.93 -2.95
C LEU A 166 13.29 -12.46 -4.29
N VAL A 167 13.81 -12.99 -5.41
CA VAL A 167 13.32 -12.65 -6.74
C VAL A 167 12.03 -13.41 -7.02
N VAL A 168 10.97 -12.65 -7.32
CA VAL A 168 9.67 -13.20 -7.67
C VAL A 168 9.66 -13.60 -9.14
N SER A 169 9.33 -14.86 -9.41
CA SER A 169 9.08 -15.38 -10.76
C SER A 169 7.81 -14.77 -11.34
N LEU A 170 8.01 -13.91 -12.34
CA LEU A 170 6.93 -13.27 -13.12
C LEU A 170 6.28 -14.23 -14.11
N GLU A 171 6.86 -15.40 -14.33
CA GLU A 171 6.33 -16.44 -15.22
C GLU A 171 5.28 -17.31 -14.52
N ASN A 172 5.22 -17.25 -13.18
CA ASN A 172 4.28 -18.04 -12.41
C ASN A 172 2.83 -17.53 -12.62
N PRO A 173 1.93 -18.34 -13.20
CA PRO A 173 0.57 -17.90 -13.52
C PRO A 173 -0.27 -17.62 -12.29
N ILE A 174 0.00 -18.29 -11.15
CA ILE A 174 -0.71 -18.06 -9.88
C ILE A 174 -0.39 -16.67 -9.36
N PHE A 175 0.89 -16.30 -9.37
CA PHE A 175 1.33 -14.97 -8.95
C PHE A 175 0.73 -13.88 -9.84
N LEU A 176 0.79 -14.03 -11.16
CA LEU A 176 0.20 -13.06 -12.08
C LEU A 176 -1.32 -12.92 -11.88
N GLY A 177 -2.02 -14.03 -11.69
CA GLY A 177 -3.46 -14.03 -11.40
C GLY A 177 -3.79 -13.30 -10.11
N LEU A 178 -3.04 -13.58 -9.03
CA LEU A 178 -3.21 -12.91 -7.74
C LEU A 178 -2.82 -11.44 -7.79
N PHE A 179 -1.74 -11.09 -8.48
CA PHE A 179 -1.31 -9.71 -8.67
C PHE A 179 -2.37 -8.90 -9.42
N ALA A 180 -2.84 -9.41 -10.56
CA ALA A 180 -3.91 -8.79 -11.32
C ALA A 180 -5.18 -8.64 -10.47
N LEU A 181 -5.58 -9.69 -9.74
CA LEU A 181 -6.71 -9.65 -8.81
C LEU A 181 -6.52 -8.57 -7.73
N GLY A 182 -5.33 -8.45 -7.16
CA GLY A 182 -4.99 -7.45 -6.13
C GLY A 182 -5.06 -6.02 -6.65
N VAL A 183 -4.45 -5.78 -7.81
CA VAL A 183 -4.54 -4.48 -8.50
C VAL A 183 -6.01 -4.13 -8.74
N LEU A 184 -6.78 -5.05 -9.33
CA LEU A 184 -8.18 -4.84 -9.64
C LEU A 184 -9.03 -4.59 -8.38
N THR A 185 -8.87 -5.39 -7.33
CA THR A 185 -9.63 -5.23 -6.09
C THR A 185 -9.34 -3.90 -5.40
N GLN A 186 -8.08 -3.48 -5.34
CA GLN A 186 -7.68 -2.22 -4.73
C GLN A 186 -8.01 -0.99 -5.57
N PHE A 187 -7.99 -1.09 -6.91
CA PHE A 187 -8.52 -0.03 -7.79
C PHE A 187 -10.05 0.09 -7.73
N GLY A 188 -10.72 -0.93 -7.20
CA GLY A 188 -12.14 -0.87 -6.89
C GLY A 188 -13.03 -1.70 -7.80
N LEU A 189 -12.65 -2.93 -8.14
CA LEU A 189 -13.56 -3.89 -8.79
C LEU A 189 -14.87 -4.08 -7.99
N PHE A 190 -14.83 -3.88 -6.67
CA PHE A 190 -16.00 -3.79 -5.78
C PHE A 190 -16.78 -2.47 -5.88
N LYS A 191 -16.10 -1.36 -6.20
CA LYS A 191 -16.70 -0.02 -6.33
C LYS A 191 -17.33 0.20 -7.72
N LEU A 192 -16.87 -0.54 -8.73
CA LEU A 192 -17.35 -0.46 -10.11
C LEU A 192 -18.65 -1.24 -10.37
N GLY A 193 -19.23 -1.92 -9.37
CA GLY A 193 -20.46 -2.71 -9.52
C GLY A 193 -20.32 -3.95 -10.41
N TRP A 194 -19.09 -4.29 -10.83
CA TRP A 194 -18.79 -5.46 -11.66
C TRP A 194 -19.06 -6.77 -10.93
N VAL A 195 -18.76 -6.83 -9.63
CA VAL A 195 -19.13 -7.99 -8.80
C VAL A 195 -20.66 -8.14 -8.74
N GLY A 196 -21.43 -7.04 -8.65
CA GLY A 196 -22.89 -7.08 -8.74
C GLY A 196 -23.41 -7.53 -10.10
N LYS A 197 -22.74 -7.15 -11.20
CA LYS A 197 -23.08 -7.60 -12.56
C LYS A 197 -22.71 -9.07 -12.81
N ILE A 198 -21.57 -9.53 -12.32
CA ILE A 198 -21.10 -10.92 -12.44
C ILE A 198 -21.93 -11.84 -11.54
N ALA A 199 -22.21 -11.42 -10.29
CA ALA A 199 -23.13 -12.12 -9.41
C ALA A 199 -24.55 -12.13 -10.00
N GLY A 200 -25.03 -11.01 -10.56
CA GLY A 200 -26.32 -10.95 -11.25
C GLY A 200 -26.41 -11.77 -12.54
N ALA A 201 -25.27 -12.12 -13.16
CA ALA A 201 -25.19 -13.00 -14.32
C ALA A 201 -25.09 -14.49 -13.93
N LEU A 202 -24.82 -14.80 -12.66
CA LEU A 202 -24.83 -16.16 -12.13
C LEU A 202 -26.26 -16.55 -11.71
N PRO A 203 -26.88 -17.56 -12.34
CA PRO A 203 -28.23 -17.98 -12.01
C PRO A 203 -28.28 -18.48 -10.56
N GLY A 204 -28.94 -17.72 -9.68
CA GLY A 204 -29.14 -18.07 -8.27
C GLY A 204 -28.63 -17.05 -7.25
N ALA A 205 -27.88 -16.02 -7.64
CA ALA A 205 -27.48 -14.95 -6.71
C ALA A 205 -28.60 -13.89 -6.62
N SER A 206 -29.54 -14.09 -5.69
CA SER A 206 -30.48 -13.04 -5.32
C SER A 206 -29.75 -11.97 -4.51
N VAL A 207 -29.55 -10.80 -5.12
CA VAL A 207 -29.26 -9.59 -4.36
C VAL A 207 -30.49 -9.32 -3.51
N ILE A 208 -30.36 -9.44 -2.18
CA ILE A 208 -31.42 -9.09 -1.23
C ILE A 208 -31.73 -7.60 -1.46
N ARG A 209 -32.84 -7.32 -2.16
CA ARG A 209 -33.42 -5.98 -2.23
C ARG A 209 -34.17 -5.75 -0.93
N ASP A 210 -33.82 -4.68 -0.23
CA ASP A 210 -34.58 -4.15 0.88
C ASP A 210 -36.01 -3.86 0.39
N ARG A 211 -36.98 -4.58 0.96
CA ARG A 211 -38.40 -4.47 0.62
C ARG A 211 -39.02 -3.55 1.67
N GLY A 212 -38.69 -2.26 1.59
CA GLY A 212 -39.01 -1.28 2.63
C GLY A 212 -39.67 0.02 2.18
N GLU A 213 -39.82 0.30 0.88
CA GLU A 213 -40.45 1.56 0.43
C GLU A 213 -41.32 1.37 -0.81
N GLN A 214 -42.54 0.85 -0.61
CA GLN A 214 -43.67 1.14 -1.49
C GLN A 214 -44.93 1.33 -0.64
N GLU A 215 -45.02 2.51 -0.05
CA GLU A 215 -46.32 3.14 0.20
C GLU A 215 -46.18 4.59 -0.28
N PRO A 216 -46.97 4.98 -1.30
CA PRO A 216 -47.72 6.21 -1.13
C PRO A 216 -49.17 6.07 -1.58
N ALA A 217 -50.05 6.39 -0.63
CA ALA A 217 -51.30 7.13 -0.74
C ALA A 217 -51.99 7.24 -2.11
N SER A 218 -53.12 6.54 -2.24
CA SER A 218 -54.45 7.15 -2.48
C SER A 218 -55.55 6.15 -2.18
#